data_AF-A0A2N7XTU1-F1
#
_entry.id   AF-A0A2N7XTU1-F1
#
_cell.length_a   1.000
_cell.length_b   1.000
_cell.length_c   1.000
_cell.angle_alpha   90.00
_cell.angle_beta   90.00
_cell.angle_gamma   90.00
#
_symmetry.space_group_name_H-M   'P 1'
#
loop_
_entity.id
_entity.type
_entity.pdbx_description
1 polymer ?
#
loop_
_entity_poly.entity_id
_entity_poly.type
_entity_poly.pdbx_seq_one_letter_code
_entity_poly.pdbx_strand_id
1 'polypeptide(L)'
;GQGVGAVAEAAAKIAGVGKVHVADDAAYAHALAENVAPLVAKLMETHDAFLVPATTNGKNIAPRVAALLDVMQISDILSVESEDTFTRPIYA
;
A
#
# COMPACT_ATOMS: atom_id res chain seq x y z
N GLY A 1 -7.74 9.56 -1.88
CA GLY A 1 -7.42 10.78 -2.65
C GLY A 1 -8.64 11.66 -2.69
N GLN A 2 -8.66 12.66 -3.57
CA GLN A 2 -9.84 13.48 -3.84
C GLN A 2 -10.17 13.42 -5.33
N GLY A 3 -11.42 13.08 -5.69
CA GLY A 3 -11.87 12.94 -7.07
C GLY A 3 -11.24 11.74 -7.79
N VAL A 4 -11.14 10.60 -7.12
CA VAL A 4 -10.38 9.42 -7.62
C VAL A 4 -11.22 8.41 -8.41
N GLY A 5 -12.50 8.71 -8.67
CA GLY A 5 -13.43 7.79 -9.35
C GLY A 5 -12.90 7.22 -10.68
N ALA A 6 -12.39 8.07 -11.58
CA ALA A 6 -11.85 7.63 -12.86
C ALA A 6 -10.63 6.68 -12.70
N VAL A 7 -9.80 6.92 -11.69
CA VAL A 7 -8.65 6.06 -11.38
C VAL A 7 -9.11 4.73 -10.81
N ALA A 8 -10.14 4.73 -9.96
CA ALA A 8 -10.72 3.50 -9.42
C ALA A 8 -11.32 2.61 -10.53
N GLU A 9 -12.02 3.20 -11.50
CA GLU A 9 -12.54 2.47 -12.65
C GLU A 9 -11.44 1.89 -13.55
N ALA A 10 -10.35 2.63 -13.73
CA ALA A 10 -9.18 2.13 -14.47
C ALA A 10 -8.51 0.97 -13.71
N ALA A 11 -8.33 1.10 -12.39
CA ALA A 11 -7.73 0.06 -11.56
C ALA A 11 -8.56 -1.23 -11.55
N ALA A 12 -9.88 -1.13 -11.57
CA ALA A 12 -10.78 -2.29 -11.60
C ALA A 12 -10.67 -3.13 -12.88
N LYS A 13 -10.08 -2.57 -13.95
CA LYS A 13 -9.87 -3.25 -15.24
C LYS A 13 -8.52 -3.96 -15.34
N ILE A 14 -7.65 -3.82 -14.32
CA ILE A 14 -6.34 -4.49 -14.30
C ILE A 14 -6.55 -5.99 -14.10
N ALA A 15 -5.91 -6.81 -14.95
CA ALA A 15 -5.98 -8.26 -14.84
C ALA A 15 -5.50 -8.74 -13.45
N GLY A 16 -6.28 -9.60 -12.81
CA GLY A 16 -5.98 -10.12 -11.47
C GLY A 16 -6.54 -9.29 -10.31
N VAL A 17 -7.06 -8.08 -10.54
CA VAL A 17 -7.73 -7.29 -9.49
C VAL A 17 -9.13 -7.86 -9.22
N GLY A 18 -9.34 -8.40 -8.01
CA GLY A 18 -10.65 -8.90 -7.58
C GLY A 18 -11.57 -7.83 -6.98
N LYS A 19 -11.00 -6.79 -6.36
CA LYS A 19 -11.76 -5.71 -5.70
C LYS A 19 -10.94 -4.43 -5.63
N VAL A 20 -11.60 -3.29 -5.83
CA VAL A 20 -11.02 -1.96 -5.65
C VAL A 20 -11.71 -1.26 -4.48
N HIS A 21 -10.93 -0.87 -3.47
CA HIS A 21 -11.40 -0.05 -2.37
C HIS A 21 -11.14 1.43 -2.69
N VAL A 22 -12.17 2.26 -2.62
CA VAL A 22 -12.08 3.70 -2.93
C VAL A 22 -12.20 4.51 -1.65
N ALA A 23 -11.16 5.28 -1.35
CA ALA A 23 -11.18 6.32 -0.34
C ALA A 23 -11.09 7.68 -1.03
N ASP A 24 -12.25 8.32 -1.23
CA ASP A 24 -12.39 9.62 -1.88
C ASP A 24 -12.86 10.66 -0.86
N ASP A 25 -11.90 11.43 -0.34
CA ASP A 25 -12.12 12.50 0.64
C ASP A 25 -10.99 13.53 0.54
N ALA A 26 -11.30 14.80 0.81
CA ALA A 26 -10.33 15.89 0.79
C ALA A 26 -9.14 15.65 1.75
N ALA A 27 -9.35 14.95 2.87
CA ALA A 27 -8.30 14.58 3.81
C ALA A 27 -7.19 13.72 3.16
N TYR A 28 -7.50 13.02 2.07
CA TYR A 28 -6.56 12.17 1.35
C TYR A 28 -5.96 12.83 0.10
N ALA A 29 -6.27 14.10 -0.19
CA ALA A 29 -5.85 14.79 -1.41
C ALA A 29 -4.32 14.79 -1.62
N HIS A 30 -3.56 14.87 -0.53
CA HIS A 30 -2.09 14.95 -0.56
C HIS A 30 -1.39 13.68 -0.09
N ALA A 31 -2.14 12.58 0.11
CA ALA A 31 -1.60 11.31 0.60
C ALA A 31 -0.71 11.45 1.84
N LEU A 32 -1.08 12.33 2.78
CA LEU A 32 -0.37 12.51 4.05
C LEU A 32 -0.36 11.19 4.81
N ALA A 33 0.81 10.79 5.29
CA ALA A 33 0.98 9.46 5.86
C ALA A 33 0.19 9.28 7.16
N GLU A 34 -0.02 10.37 7.91
CA GLU A 34 -0.85 10.46 9.10
C GLU A 34 -2.33 10.13 8.81
N ASN A 35 -2.80 10.47 7.61
CA ASN A 35 -4.18 10.20 7.19
C ASN A 35 -4.31 8.82 6.53
N VAL A 36 -3.34 8.45 5.68
CA VAL A 36 -3.42 7.22 4.87
C VAL A 36 -3.04 5.97 5.67
N ALA A 37 -2.02 6.04 6.53
CA ALA A 37 -1.53 4.85 7.23
C ALA A 37 -2.59 4.20 8.14
N PRO A 38 -3.38 4.94 8.95
CA PRO A 38 -4.43 4.34 9.77
C PRO A 38 -5.55 3.68 8.93
N LEU A 39 -5.88 4.27 7.77
CA LEU A 39 -6.85 3.68 6.84
C LEU A 39 -6.35 2.33 6.31
N VAL A 40 -5.09 2.25 5.90
CA VAL A 40 -4.49 1.00 5.41
C VAL A 40 -4.41 -0.03 6.54
N ALA A 41 -3.96 0.36 7.73
CA ALA A 41 -3.88 -0.54 8.88
C ALA A 41 -5.24 -1.16 9.22
N LYS A 42 -6.32 -0.38 9.15
CA LYS A 42 -7.69 -0.89 9.33
C LYS A 42 -8.10 -1.90 8.25
N LEU A 43 -7.72 -1.67 6.98
CA LEU A 43 -8.01 -2.63 5.91
C LEU A 43 -7.26 -3.96 6.10
N MET A 44 -6.10 -3.95 6.75
CA MET A 44 -5.33 -5.15 7.03
C MET A 44 -5.99 -6.08 8.06
N GLU A 45 -7.05 -5.66 8.77
CA GLU A 45 -7.85 -6.56 9.61
C GLU A 45 -8.47 -7.72 8.80
N THR A 46 -8.62 -7.57 7.48
CA THR A 46 -9.22 -8.58 6.59
C THR A 46 -8.30 -9.01 5.43
N HIS A 47 -7.02 -8.64 5.45
CA HIS A 47 -6.07 -8.94 4.36
C HIS A 47 -4.76 -9.46 4.93
N ASP A 48 -4.12 -10.40 4.23
CA ASP A 48 -2.92 -11.08 4.73
C ASP A 48 -1.62 -10.32 4.40
N ALA A 49 -1.58 -9.62 3.27
CA ALA A 49 -0.37 -8.93 2.78
C ALA A 49 -0.65 -7.51 2.28
N PHE A 50 0.24 -6.59 2.64
CA PHE A 50 0.25 -5.22 2.16
C PHE A 50 1.44 -4.98 1.22
N LEU A 51 1.16 -4.69 -0.05
CA LEU A 51 2.18 -4.34 -1.04
C LEU A 51 1.94 -2.94 -1.59
N VAL A 52 3.03 -2.20 -1.79
CA VAL A 52 3.00 -0.81 -2.24
C VAL A 52 4.22 -0.53 -3.12
N PRO A 53 4.06 0.22 -4.23
CA PRO A 53 5.19 0.63 -5.06
C PRO A 53 6.20 1.47 -4.26
N ALA A 54 7.49 1.23 -4.48
CA ALA A 54 8.61 1.91 -3.81
C ALA A 54 8.83 3.38 -4.25
N THR A 55 7.74 4.14 -4.41
CA THR A 55 7.72 5.58 -4.69
C THR A 55 7.92 6.40 -3.42
N THR A 56 8.10 7.72 -3.55
CA THR A 56 8.19 8.65 -2.41
C THR A 56 7.01 8.51 -1.44
N ASN A 57 5.78 8.39 -1.97
CA ASN A 57 4.59 8.21 -1.13
C ASN A 57 4.58 6.84 -0.46
N GLY A 58 4.91 5.79 -1.21
CA GLY A 58 4.96 4.43 -0.66
C GLY A 58 5.98 4.30 0.47
N LYS A 59 7.20 4.83 0.28
CA LYS A 59 8.26 4.84 1.31
C LYS A 59 7.91 5.72 2.51
N ASN A 60 7.06 6.74 2.35
CA ASN A 60 6.58 7.56 3.46
C ASN A 60 5.46 6.88 4.29
N ILE A 61 4.60 6.09 3.63
CA ILE A 61 3.41 5.47 4.24
C ILE A 61 3.72 4.09 4.82
N ALA A 62 4.40 3.22 4.07
CA ALA A 62 4.56 1.81 4.42
C ALA A 62 5.22 1.57 5.79
N PRO A 63 6.28 2.29 6.20
CA PRO A 63 6.87 2.11 7.52
C PRO A 63 5.90 2.45 8.66
N ARG A 64 5.03 3.46 8.48
CA ARG A 64 4.02 3.82 9.47
C ARG A 64 2.92 2.76 9.58
N VAL A 65 2.48 2.19 8.46
CA VAL A 65 1.52 1.08 8.45
C VAL A 65 2.09 -0.13 9.20
N ALA A 66 3.34 -0.51 8.89
CA ALA A 66 4.00 -1.63 9.54
C ALA A 66 4.15 -1.42 11.05
N ALA A 67 4.52 -0.21 11.48
CA ALA A 67 4.59 0.14 12.89
C ALA A 67 3.22 0.07 13.61
N LEU A 68 2.13 0.49 12.95
CA LEU A 68 0.77 0.39 13.50
C LEU A 68 0.29 -1.07 13.66
N LEU A 69 0.79 -1.96 12.83
CA LEU A 69 0.46 -3.39 12.84
C LEU A 69 1.44 -4.24 13.66
N ASP A 70 2.48 -3.63 14.23
CA ASP A 70 3.57 -4.31 14.96
C ASP A 70 4.27 -5.40 14.13
N VAL A 71 4.58 -5.09 12.86
CA VAL A 71 5.29 -5.99 11.94
C VAL A 71 6.49 -5.32 11.28
N MET A 72 7.42 -6.13 10.79
CA MET A 72 8.56 -5.66 10.02
C MET A 72 8.20 -5.42 8.55
N GLN A 73 8.61 -4.28 8.01
CA GLN A 73 8.44 -3.94 6.60
C GLN A 73 9.67 -4.35 5.78
N ILE A 74 9.46 -5.03 4.65
CA ILE A 74 10.52 -5.36 3.69
C ILE A 74 10.50 -4.33 2.56
N SER A 75 11.55 -3.50 2.49
CA SER A 75 11.69 -2.45 1.48
C SER A 75 12.41 -2.92 0.21
N ASP A 76 12.04 -2.30 -0.91
CA ASP A 76 12.68 -2.46 -2.22
C ASP A 76 12.75 -3.94 -2.68
N ILE A 77 11.63 -4.66 -2.56
CA ILE A 77 11.50 -6.06 -3.00
C ILE A 77 11.71 -6.16 -4.53
N LEU A 78 12.57 -7.07 -4.96
CA LEU A 78 12.81 -7.40 -6.38
C LEU A 78 11.98 -8.59 -6.84
N SER A 79 11.87 -9.63 -6.01
CA SER A 79 11.03 -10.81 -6.28
C SER A 79 10.38 -11.35 -5.00
N VAL A 80 9.24 -11.99 -5.21
CA VAL A 80 8.49 -12.75 -4.20
C VAL A 80 8.68 -14.22 -4.55
N GLU A 81 9.42 -14.96 -3.72
CA GLU A 81 9.74 -16.39 -3.97
C GLU A 81 8.73 -17.32 -3.29
N SER A 82 8.21 -16.91 -2.12
CA SER A 82 7.13 -17.60 -1.38
C SER A 82 6.33 -16.59 -0.54
N GLU A 83 5.38 -17.09 0.27
CA GLU A 83 4.56 -16.29 1.18
C GLU A 83 5.40 -15.46 2.18
N ASP A 84 6.57 -15.95 2.55
CA ASP A 84 7.47 -15.37 3.56
C ASP A 84 8.91 -15.12 3.06
N THR A 85 9.20 -15.45 1.79
CA THR A 85 10.55 -15.31 1.20
C THR A 85 10.56 -14.27 0.10
N PHE A 86 11.40 -13.25 0.27
CA PHE A 86 11.53 -12.11 -0.62
C PHE A 86 13.00 -11.82 -0.91
N THR A 87 13.31 -11.33 -2.10
CA THR A 87 14.65 -10.81 -2.42
C THR A 87 14.64 -9.29 -2.43
N ARG A 88 15.73 -8.69 -1.94
CA ARG A 88 15.92 -7.23 -1.91
C ARG A 88 17.39 -6.86 -2.18
N PRO A 89 17.67 -5.69 -2.76
CA PRO A 89 19.02 -5.19 -2.87
C PRO A 89 19.52 -4.75 -1.48
N ILE A 90 20.78 -5.05 -1.18
CA ILE A 90 21.45 -4.68 0.08
C ILE A 90 22.61 -3.71 -0.15
N TYR A 91 23.16 -3.70 -1.36
CA TYR A 91 24.16 -2.75 -1.84
C TYR A 91 23.77 -2.35 -3.26
N ALA A 92 24.00 -1.08 -3.61
CA ALA A 92 23.61 -0.49 -4.90
C ALA A 92 23.99 -1.38 -6.10
#